data_AF-T0K6X0-F1
#
_entry.id   AF-T0K6X0-F1
#
_cell.length_a   1.000
_cell.length_b   1.000
_cell.length_c   1.000
_cell.angle_alpha   90.00
_cell.angle_beta   90.00
_cell.angle_gamma   90.00
#
_symmetry.space_group_name_H-M   'P 1'
#
loop_
_entity.id
_entity.type
_entity.pdbx_description
1 polymer ?
#
loop_
_entity_poly.entity_id
_entity_poly.type
_entity_poly.pdbx_seq_one_letter_code
_entity_poly.pdbx_strand_id
1 'polypeptide(L)'
;MGIFNVLLCASAVSAYTVTNVGRFMLKNIDPVVIPGQYASHMHTFFGSDAVTANTTTSKELQAGCSTAENPNDYSSYWVPTLFFKNSTGTFPAPIFRFSAYYVSIDKAEVAIPQNYKAVVGNCGGTCLQVPQVACAA
;
A
#
# COMPACT_ATOMS: atom_id res chain seq x y z
N MET A 1 -53.63 14.77 16.27
CA MET A 1 -52.20 14.72 16.63
C MET A 1 -51.71 13.32 16.35
N GLY A 2 -51.05 13.09 15.20
CA GLY A 2 -50.59 11.77 14.77
C GLY A 2 -49.08 11.64 14.99
N ILE A 3 -48.66 10.61 15.72
CA ILE A 3 -47.26 10.29 15.96
C ILE A 3 -46.77 9.48 14.75
N PHE A 4 -45.88 10.08 13.95
CA PHE A 4 -45.16 9.37 12.89
C PHE A 4 -44.03 8.55 13.53
N ASN A 5 -44.17 7.22 13.51
CA ASN A 5 -43.10 6.31 13.89
C ASN A 5 -42.10 6.22 12.72
N VAL A 6 -40.89 6.76 12.91
CA VAL A 6 -39.78 6.55 11.98
C VAL A 6 -39.12 5.22 12.35
N LEU A 7 -39.35 4.20 11.54
CA LEU A 7 -38.67 2.91 11.67
C LEU A 7 -37.27 3.04 11.06
N LEU A 8 -36.23 3.06 11.91
CA LEU A 8 -34.83 2.96 11.45
C LEU A 8 -34.56 1.50 11.04
N CYS A 9 -34.47 1.25 9.73
CA CYS A 9 -33.82 0.06 9.21
C CYS A 9 -32.29 0.30 9.23
N ALA A 10 -31.61 -0.20 10.27
CA ALA A 10 -30.15 -0.33 10.24
C ALA A 10 -29.80 -1.63 9.51
N SER A 11 -29.49 -1.55 8.23
CA SER A 11 -28.86 -2.65 7.50
C SER A 11 -27.35 -2.67 7.80
N ALA A 12 -26.78 -3.86 7.95
CA ALA A 12 -25.34 -4.03 8.09
C ALA A 12 -24.65 -3.63 6.77
N VAL A 13 -23.91 -2.52 6.78
CA VAL A 13 -22.97 -2.18 5.72
C VAL A 13 -21.72 -3.04 5.91
N SER A 14 -21.40 -3.87 4.93
CA SER A 14 -20.06 -4.45 4.83
C SER A 14 -19.12 -3.38 4.30
N ALA A 15 -18.19 -2.92 5.14
CA ALA A 15 -17.19 -1.95 4.76
C ALA A 15 -16.00 -2.69 4.13
N TYR A 16 -15.80 -2.49 2.83
CA TYR A 16 -14.55 -2.78 2.15
C TYR A 16 -14.07 -1.49 1.50
N THR A 17 -12.77 -1.21 1.60
CA THR A 17 -12.15 -0.04 0.97
C THR A 17 -11.13 -0.53 -0.03
N VAL A 18 -11.35 -0.18 -1.29
CA VAL A 18 -10.35 -0.31 -2.34
C VAL A 18 -9.90 1.09 -2.68
N THR A 19 -8.60 1.37 -2.56
CA THR A 19 -8.05 2.67 -2.96
C THR A 19 -7.04 2.45 -4.07
N ASN A 20 -7.16 3.22 -5.15
CA ASN A 20 -6.09 3.26 -6.15
C ASN A 20 -4.94 4.08 -5.59
N VAL A 21 -3.72 3.60 -5.84
CA VAL A 21 -2.53 4.27 -5.36
C VAL A 21 -1.59 4.49 -6.53
N GLY A 22 -1.26 5.76 -6.78
CA GLY A 22 -0.37 6.15 -7.85
C GLY A 22 1.07 5.64 -7.66
N ARG A 23 1.76 5.35 -8.76
CA ARG A 23 3.20 5.10 -8.75
C ARG A 23 3.95 6.42 -8.65
N PHE A 24 4.95 6.51 -7.77
CA PHE A 24 5.79 7.72 -7.67
C PHE A 24 7.30 7.47 -7.79
N MET A 25 7.80 6.25 -7.54
CA MET A 25 9.26 6.00 -7.51
C MET A 25 9.64 4.60 -8.02
N LEU A 26 10.83 4.50 -8.65
CA LEU A 26 11.54 3.24 -8.86
C LEU A 26 12.88 3.30 -8.13
N LYS A 27 13.12 2.37 -7.19
CA LYS A 27 14.35 2.37 -6.40
C LYS A 27 14.71 0.99 -5.85
N ASN A 28 16.00 0.74 -5.67
CA ASN A 28 16.57 -0.50 -5.14
C ASN A 28 16.65 -0.54 -3.60
N ILE A 29 15.58 -0.12 -2.92
CA ILE A 29 15.49 -0.09 -1.44
C ILE A 29 14.36 -0.98 -0.97
N ASP A 30 14.50 -1.58 0.22
CA ASP A 30 13.43 -2.32 0.90
C ASP A 30 13.45 -2.00 2.40
N PRO A 31 12.63 -1.06 2.88
CA PRO A 31 12.62 -0.65 4.28
C PRO A 31 12.10 -1.72 5.25
N VAL A 32 11.55 -2.83 4.76
CA VAL A 32 11.01 -3.91 5.60
C VAL A 32 11.97 -5.10 5.65
N VAL A 33 12.44 -5.56 4.48
CA VAL A 33 13.27 -6.78 4.38
C VAL A 33 14.76 -6.48 4.55
N ILE A 34 15.26 -5.38 3.97
CA ILE A 34 16.69 -5.02 4.00
C ILE A 34 16.85 -3.52 4.37
N PRO A 35 16.45 -3.14 5.60
CA PRO A 35 16.42 -1.74 6.00
C PRO A 35 17.80 -1.08 5.95
N GLY A 36 17.82 0.17 5.52
CA GLY A 36 19.00 1.03 5.43
C GLY A 36 19.95 0.73 4.27
N GLN A 37 19.60 -0.19 3.37
CA GLN A 37 20.47 -0.60 2.28
C GLN A 37 19.90 -0.27 0.89
N TYR A 38 20.82 0.03 -0.04
CA TYR A 38 20.55 0.14 -1.48
C TYR A 38 20.99 -1.16 -2.18
N ALA A 39 20.51 -2.30 -1.70
CA ALA A 39 20.98 -3.63 -2.10
C ALA A 39 19.87 -4.59 -2.54
N SER A 40 18.62 -4.11 -2.66
CA SER A 40 17.53 -4.92 -3.21
C SER A 40 17.60 -4.99 -4.74
N HIS A 41 16.74 -5.82 -5.35
CA HIS A 41 16.33 -5.61 -6.73
C HIS A 41 15.53 -4.31 -6.85
N MET A 42 15.25 -3.86 -8.09
CA MET A 42 14.48 -2.64 -8.30
C MET A 42 13.03 -2.84 -7.87
N HIS A 43 12.51 -1.93 -7.05
CA HIS A 43 11.12 -1.89 -6.65
C HIS A 43 10.41 -0.73 -7.31
N THR A 44 9.13 -0.95 -7.65
CA THR A 44 8.19 0.09 -8.04
C THR A 44 7.35 0.46 -6.83
N PHE A 45 7.39 1.73 -6.42
CA PHE A 45 6.75 2.27 -5.22
C PHE A 45 5.47 3.04 -5.52
N PHE A 46 4.53 2.92 -4.58
CA PHE A 46 3.20 3.54 -4.57
C PHE A 46 2.89 4.11 -3.18
N GLY A 47 2.11 5.19 -3.11
CA GLY A 47 1.57 5.72 -1.85
C GLY A 47 2.34 6.93 -1.36
N SER A 48 2.74 6.93 -0.08
CA SER A 48 3.49 8.03 0.50
C SER A 48 4.88 8.18 -0.12
N ASP A 49 5.20 9.41 -0.55
CA ASP A 49 6.50 9.79 -1.11
C ASP A 49 7.60 10.01 -0.06
N ALA A 50 7.25 9.96 1.23
CA ALA A 50 8.20 10.07 2.34
C ALA A 50 8.99 8.78 2.61
N VAL A 51 8.72 7.70 1.88
CA VAL A 51 9.43 6.43 2.07
C VAL A 51 10.90 6.55 1.68
N THR A 52 11.77 6.01 2.54
CA THR A 52 13.22 5.92 2.34
C THR A 52 13.69 4.51 2.69
N ALA A 53 14.96 4.21 2.46
CA ALA A 53 15.56 2.95 2.90
C ALA A 53 15.47 2.76 4.43
N ASN A 54 15.34 3.85 5.20
CA ASN A 54 15.36 3.83 6.66
C ASN A 54 13.97 4.01 7.30
N THR A 55 12.90 4.13 6.51
CA THR A 55 11.57 4.40 7.06
C THR A 55 11.11 3.24 7.93
N THR A 56 10.77 3.53 9.19
CA THR A 56 10.35 2.51 10.16
C THR A 56 8.97 2.75 10.76
N THR A 57 8.44 3.95 10.63
CA THR A 57 7.22 4.38 11.32
C THR A 57 6.19 4.99 10.37
N SER A 58 4.92 4.92 10.76
CA SER A 58 3.82 5.59 10.06
C SER A 58 3.95 7.11 10.13
N LYS A 59 4.52 7.65 11.22
CA LYS A 59 4.75 9.09 11.37
C LYS A 59 5.70 9.65 10.32
N GLU A 60 6.73 8.89 9.94
CA GLU A 60 7.63 9.29 8.86
C GLU A 60 6.89 9.35 7.53
N LEU A 61 6.04 8.37 7.22
CA LEU A 61 5.25 8.36 5.99
C LEU A 61 4.19 9.48 5.95
N GLN A 62 3.61 9.84 7.09
CA GLN A 62 2.65 10.96 7.22
C GLN A 62 3.30 12.33 7.01
N ALA A 63 4.63 12.42 6.98
CA ALA A 63 5.33 13.68 6.72
C ALA A 63 5.43 14.02 5.22
N GLY A 64 5.07 13.07 4.34
CA GLY A 64 5.07 13.25 2.88
C GLY A 64 3.68 13.47 2.29
N CYS A 65 3.62 13.53 0.97
CA CYS A 65 2.38 13.51 0.20
C CYS A 65 1.99 12.06 -0.13
N SER A 66 0.69 11.78 -0.20
CA SER A 66 0.19 10.48 -0.65
C SER A 66 -0.37 10.56 -2.07
N THR A 67 -0.11 9.52 -2.86
CA THR A 67 -0.74 9.30 -4.17
C THR A 67 -2.00 8.43 -4.10
N ALA A 68 -2.47 8.08 -2.89
CA ALA A 68 -3.70 7.31 -2.71
C ALA A 68 -4.93 8.17 -2.98
N GLU A 69 -5.99 7.56 -3.54
CA GLU A 69 -7.29 8.24 -3.69
C GLU A 69 -7.93 8.57 -2.33
N ASN A 70 -7.67 7.75 -1.30
CA ASN A 70 -8.05 8.10 0.06
C ASN A 70 -7.03 9.13 0.61
N PRO A 71 -7.44 10.37 0.91
CA PRO A 71 -6.52 11.40 1.41
C PRO A 71 -5.93 11.09 2.80
N ASN A 72 -6.47 10.09 3.51
CA ASN A 72 -5.96 9.65 4.81
C ASN A 72 -5.02 8.43 4.70
N ASP A 73 -4.87 7.81 3.53
CA ASP A 73 -3.96 6.67 3.36
C ASP A 73 -2.54 7.15 3.02
N TYR A 74 -1.66 7.18 4.01
CA TYR A 74 -0.23 7.47 3.86
C TYR A 74 0.63 6.20 3.82
N SER A 75 0.04 5.03 3.58
CA SER A 75 0.80 3.79 3.47
C SER A 75 1.75 3.84 2.27
N SER A 76 2.86 3.10 2.36
CA SER A 76 3.77 2.89 1.25
C SER A 76 3.76 1.43 0.85
N TYR A 77 3.59 1.17 -0.45
CA TYR A 77 3.54 -0.15 -1.05
C TYR A 77 4.60 -0.26 -2.13
N TRP A 78 5.18 -1.44 -2.28
CA TRP A 78 6.06 -1.69 -3.41
C TRP A 78 5.99 -3.11 -3.91
N VAL A 79 6.40 -3.28 -5.17
CA VAL A 79 6.50 -4.58 -5.83
C VAL A 79 7.82 -4.66 -6.61
N PRO A 80 8.37 -5.85 -6.85
CA PRO A 80 9.46 -6.05 -7.81
C PRO A 80 9.15 -5.40 -9.16
N THR A 81 10.05 -4.55 -9.65
CA THR A 81 9.93 -3.97 -10.99
C THR A 81 10.20 -5.05 -12.03
N LEU A 82 9.17 -5.37 -12.81
CA LEU A 82 9.34 -6.20 -14.01
C LEU A 82 10.08 -5.39 -15.08
N PHE A 83 11.08 -6.00 -15.71
CA PHE A 83 11.78 -5.42 -16.85
C PHE A 83 11.53 -6.23 -18.11
N PHE A 84 11.38 -5.55 -19.24
CA PHE A 84 11.40 -6.16 -20.57
C PHE A 84 12.66 -5.72 -21.32
N LYS A 85 13.12 -6.56 -22.25
CA LYS A 85 14.30 -6.30 -23.09
C LYS A 85 13.90 -6.29 -24.56
N ASN A 86 14.38 -5.31 -25.31
CA ASN A 86 14.26 -5.23 -26.76
C ASN A 86 15.65 -4.96 -27.39
N SER A 87 15.68 -4.66 -28.69
CA SER A 87 16.93 -4.34 -29.41
C SER A 87 17.62 -3.05 -28.93
N THR A 88 16.89 -2.15 -28.26
CA THR A 88 17.41 -0.85 -27.82
C THR A 88 17.79 -0.81 -26.34
N GLY A 89 17.41 -1.82 -25.54
CA GLY A 89 17.82 -1.91 -24.14
C GLY A 89 16.87 -2.69 -23.25
N THR A 90 17.01 -2.47 -21.94
CA THR A 90 16.16 -3.05 -20.89
C THR A 90 15.39 -1.92 -20.22
N PHE A 91 14.07 -2.05 -20.16
CA PHE A 91 13.16 -1.00 -19.70
C PHE A 91 12.18 -1.54 -18.66
N PRO A 92 11.78 -0.74 -17.66
CA PRO A 92 10.76 -1.15 -16.71
C PRO A 92 9.41 -1.29 -17.41
N ALA A 93 8.72 -2.41 -17.18
CA ALA A 93 7.37 -2.62 -17.66
C ALA A 93 6.41 -1.67 -16.92
N PRO A 94 5.56 -0.92 -17.63
CA PRO A 94 4.60 -0.03 -16.99
C PRO A 94 3.56 -0.82 -16.21
N ILE A 95 3.29 -0.39 -14.97
CA ILE A 95 2.17 -0.90 -14.18
C ILE A 95 0.96 -0.01 -14.48
N PHE A 96 -0.10 -0.62 -15.01
CA PHE A 96 -1.31 0.10 -15.38
C PHE A 96 -2.09 0.60 -14.16
N ARG A 97 -2.19 -0.24 -13.12
CA ARG A 97 -2.94 0.07 -11.90
C ARG A 97 -2.39 -0.70 -10.70
N PHE A 98 -2.31 -0.02 -9.57
CA PHE A 98 -2.13 -0.64 -8.26
C PHE A 98 -3.29 -0.23 -7.36
N SER A 99 -3.88 -1.19 -6.67
CA SER A 99 -4.98 -0.98 -5.75
C SER A 99 -4.68 -1.69 -4.43
N ALA A 100 -4.84 -0.97 -3.32
CA ALA A 100 -4.81 -1.57 -1.99
C ALA A 100 -6.24 -1.97 -1.58
N TYR A 101 -6.41 -3.20 -1.10
CA TYR A 101 -7.69 -3.78 -0.69
C TYR A 101 -7.71 -3.99 0.82
N TYR A 102 -8.60 -3.26 1.49
CA TYR A 102 -8.89 -3.41 2.91
C TYR A 102 -10.26 -4.03 3.05
N VAL A 103 -10.31 -5.31 3.42
CA VAL A 103 -11.55 -6.08 3.52
C VAL A 103 -11.79 -6.42 4.98
N SER A 104 -12.97 -6.08 5.50
CA SER A 104 -13.47 -6.64 6.75
C SER A 104 -13.91 -8.09 6.51
N ILE A 105 -13.04 -9.05 6.83
CA ILE A 105 -13.29 -10.48 6.56
C ILE A 105 -14.28 -11.08 7.58
N ASP A 106 -14.43 -10.47 8.74
CA ASP A 106 -15.36 -10.91 9.79
C ASP A 106 -15.88 -9.71 10.60
N LYS A 107 -15.02 -9.12 11.45
CA LYS A 107 -15.29 -7.88 12.19
C LYS A 107 -14.07 -6.96 12.18
N ALA A 108 -14.10 -5.90 11.39
CA ALA A 108 -13.12 -4.81 11.48
C ALA A 108 -13.45 -3.92 12.69
N GLU A 109 -13.12 -4.38 13.89
CA GLU A 109 -13.35 -3.61 15.12
C GLU A 109 -12.16 -2.73 15.50
N VAL A 110 -10.99 -2.96 14.88
CA VAL A 110 -9.73 -2.28 15.20
C VAL A 110 -9.11 -1.69 13.94
N ALA A 111 -8.78 -0.40 14.01
CA ALA A 111 -8.02 0.28 12.96
C ALA A 111 -6.65 -0.39 12.77
N ILE A 112 -6.09 -0.34 11.56
CA ILE A 112 -4.73 -0.86 11.30
C ILE A 112 -3.77 -0.19 12.29
N PRO A 113 -3.01 -0.96 13.09
CA PRO A 113 -2.09 -0.37 14.06
C PRO A 113 -1.07 0.55 13.38
N GLN A 114 -0.70 1.63 14.06
CA GLN A 114 0.44 2.43 13.63
C GLN A 114 1.69 1.56 13.58
N ASN A 115 2.55 1.84 12.61
CA ASN A 115 3.80 1.12 12.31
C ASN A 115 3.58 -0.33 11.86
N TYR A 116 2.38 -0.68 11.39
CA TYR A 116 2.13 -1.98 10.81
C TYR A 116 3.01 -2.20 9.58
N LYS A 117 3.68 -3.36 9.54
CA LYS A 117 4.51 -3.79 8.41
C LYS A 117 4.09 -5.19 8.05
N ALA A 118 3.96 -5.44 6.75
CA ALA A 118 3.69 -6.77 6.26
C ALA A 118 4.50 -7.04 5.00
N VAL A 119 4.95 -8.28 4.89
CA VAL A 119 5.48 -8.85 3.67
C VAL A 119 4.48 -9.89 3.23
N VAL A 120 3.79 -9.64 2.12
CA VAL A 120 2.80 -10.58 1.58
C VAL A 120 3.37 -11.26 0.34
N GLY A 121 3.15 -12.58 0.28
CA GLY A 121 3.81 -13.46 -0.69
C GLY A 121 5.04 -14.12 -0.07
N ASN A 122 5.40 -15.28 -0.61
CA ASN A 122 6.60 -16.01 -0.21
C ASN A 122 7.22 -16.59 -1.46
N CYS A 123 8.41 -16.10 -1.84
CA CYS A 123 9.33 -16.88 -2.65
C CYS A 123 10.76 -16.43 -2.39
N GLY A 124 11.70 -17.37 -2.36
CA GLY A 124 13.13 -17.09 -2.53
C GLY A 124 13.48 -16.55 -3.92
N GLY A 125 12.83 -15.47 -4.37
CA GLY A 125 13.09 -14.75 -5.63
C GLY A 125 12.21 -15.12 -6.84
N THR A 126 11.25 -16.05 -6.73
CA THR A 126 10.50 -16.58 -7.89
C THR A 126 9.04 -16.11 -8.03
N CYS A 127 8.51 -15.33 -7.09
CA CYS A 127 7.15 -14.79 -7.20
C CYS A 127 7.03 -13.38 -6.63
N LEU A 128 5.92 -12.72 -6.98
CA LEU A 128 5.61 -11.35 -6.60
C LEU A 128 5.49 -11.25 -5.07
N GLN A 129 6.36 -10.43 -4.49
CA GLN A 129 6.25 -10.02 -3.10
C GLN A 129 5.65 -8.61 -3.10
N VAL A 130 4.67 -8.37 -2.23
CA VAL A 130 4.09 -7.04 -2.04
C VAL A 130 4.32 -6.64 -0.60
N PRO A 131 5.50 -6.06 -0.27
CA PRO A 131 5.73 -5.54 1.05
C PRO A 131 5.05 -4.18 1.21
N GLN A 132 4.67 -3.87 2.45
CA GLN A 132 4.05 -2.61 2.82
C GLN A 132 4.57 -2.14 4.18
N VAL A 133 4.72 -0.82 4.29
CA VAL A 133 4.67 -0.11 5.57
C VAL A 133 3.37 0.66 5.58
N ALA A 134 2.43 0.24 6.43
CA ALA A 134 1.11 0.85 6.49
C ALA A 134 1.08 2.01 7.48
N CYS A 135 0.29 3.02 7.13
CA CYS A 135 -0.31 3.96 8.07
C CYS A 135 -1.76 3.51 8.30
N ALA A 136 -2.32 3.73 9.50
CA ALA A 136 -3.78 3.63 9.63
C ALA A 136 -4.42 4.62 8.64
N ALA A 137 -5.13 4.09 7.65
CA ALA A 137 -5.93 4.85 6.68
C ALA A 137 -7.28 5.28 7.26
#